data_AF-A0A1W2FKS3-F1
#
_entry.id   AF-A0A1W2FKS3-F1
#
_cell.length_a   1.000
_cell.length_b   1.000
_cell.length_c   1.000
_cell.angle_alpha   90.00
_cell.angle_beta   90.00
_cell.angle_gamma   90.00
#
_symmetry.space_group_name_H-M   'P 1'
#
loop_
_entity.id
_entity.type
_entity.pdbx_description
1 polymer ?
#
loop_
_entity_poly.entity_id
_entity_poly.type
_entity_poly.pdbx_seq_one_letter_code
_entity_poly.pdbx_strand_id
1 'polypeptide(L)' 'MGKKLKKKCCRSKPQCKRCPVPFLLKERDKARKKAAKKAEKAAKKALKKAA' A
#
# COMPACT_ATOMS: atom_id res chain seq x y z
N MET A 1 -4.80 8.79 -22.37
CA MET A 1 -3.42 9.31 -22.41
C MET A 1 -2.60 8.82 -21.23
N GLY A 2 -1.82 7.75 -21.40
CA GLY A 2 -0.85 7.29 -20.39
C GLY A 2 0.37 8.20 -20.39
N LYS A 3 0.48 9.15 -19.44
CA LYS A 3 1.66 9.98 -19.31
C LYS A 3 2.86 9.10 -18.95
N LYS A 4 3.77 8.88 -19.90
CA LYS A 4 5.11 8.33 -19.65
C LYS A 4 5.81 9.23 -18.65
N LEU A 5 5.83 8.80 -17.38
CA LEU A 5 6.54 9.48 -16.31
C LEU A 5 8.03 9.48 -16.65
N LYS A 6 8.57 10.64 -17.08
CA LYS A 6 10.01 10.82 -17.34
C LYS A 6 10.76 10.36 -16.09
N LYS A 7 11.76 9.48 -16.27
CA LYS A 7 12.55 8.80 -15.22
C LYS A 7 13.13 9.75 -14.15
N LYS A 8 13.30 11.04 -14.49
CA LYS A 8 13.77 12.13 -13.60
C LYS A 8 12.66 12.89 -12.84
N CYS A 9 11.40 12.85 -13.26
CA CYS A 9 10.29 13.59 -12.62
C CYS A 9 9.76 12.93 -11.34
N CYS A 10 9.99 11.63 -11.14
CA CYS A 10 9.35 10.85 -10.06
C CYS A 10 10.27 10.53 -8.87
N ARG A 11 11.51 11.03 -8.88
CA ARG A 11 12.52 10.68 -7.87
C ARG A 11 13.17 11.88 -7.17
N SER A 12 12.77 13.11 -7.51
CA SER A 12 13.18 14.30 -6.78
C SER A 12 12.49 14.32 -5.40
N LYS A 13 13.27 14.58 -4.35
CA LYS A 13 12.78 14.92 -3.02
C LYS A 13 12.93 16.44 -2.85
N PRO A 14 11.88 17.18 -2.48
CA PRO A 14 10.53 16.72 -2.16
C PRO A 14 9.74 16.29 -3.40
N GLN A 15 8.82 15.35 -3.20
CA GLN A 15 7.90 14.93 -4.27
C GLN A 15 7.01 16.11 -4.64
N CYS A 16 6.85 16.34 -5.95
CA CYS A 16 5.96 17.36 -6.47
C CYS A 16 4.50 17.10 -6.07
N LYS A 17 3.68 18.15 -5.90
CA LYS A 17 2.24 18.02 -5.59
C LYS A 17 1.46 17.16 -6.62
N ARG A 18 1.96 17.05 -7.85
CA ARG A 18 1.38 16.25 -8.95
C ARG A 18 1.93 14.81 -9.02
N CYS A 19 2.85 14.45 -8.13
CA CYS A 19 3.52 13.15 -8.17
C CYS A 19 2.51 12.07 -7.72
N PRO A 20 2.31 10.97 -8.48
CA PRO A 20 1.36 9.92 -8.11
C PRO A 20 1.86 9.01 -6.98
N VAL A 21 3.13 9.13 -6.61
CA VAL A 21 3.80 8.28 -5.62
C VAL A 21 3.13 8.32 -4.23
N PRO A 22 2.74 9.47 -3.65
CA PRO A 22 2.05 9.50 -2.35
C PRO A 22 0.70 8.76 -2.40
N PHE A 23 -0.04 8.89 -3.50
CA PHE A 23 -1.30 8.19 -3.70
C PHE A 23 -1.09 6.67 -3.77
N LEU A 24 -0.12 6.23 -4.57
CA LEU A 24 0.23 4.81 -4.68
C LEU A 24 0.72 4.23 -3.35
N LEU A 25 1.51 4.97 -2.57
CA LEU A 25 1.96 4.56 -1.24
C LEU A 25 0.78 4.43 -0.26
N LYS A 26 -0.17 5.37 -0.30
CA LYS A 26 -1.38 5.34 0.54
C LYS A 26 -2.26 4.12 0.23
N GLU A 27 -2.43 3.79 -1.04
CA GLU A 27 -3.18 2.59 -1.45
C GLU A 27 -2.45 1.30 -1.04
N ARG A 28 -1.12 1.25 -1.17
CA ARG A 28 -0.33 0.12 -0.66
C ARG A 28 -0.47 -0.05 0.86
N ASP A 29 -0.46 1.04 1.63
CA ASP A 29 -0.63 0.98 3.09
C ASP A 29 -2.02 0.43 3.48
N LYS A 30 -3.08 0.90 2.81
CA LYS A 30 -4.43 0.34 3.00
C LYS A 30 -4.49 -1.15 2.69
N ALA A 31 -3.84 -1.59 1.61
CA ALA A 31 -3.78 -3.00 1.24
C ALA A 31 -3.06 -3.83 2.31
N ARG A 32 -1.92 -3.34 2.84
CA ARG A 32 -1.19 -4.01 3.94
C ARG A 32 -2.03 -4.10 5.21
N LYS A 33 -2.74 -3.03 5.59
CA LYS A 33 -3.64 -3.04 6.77
C LYS A 33 -4.79 -4.04 6.60
N LYS A 34 -5.39 -4.12 5.41
CA LYS A 34 -6.43 -5.13 5.12
C LYS A 34 -5.88 -6.55 5.18
N ALA A 35 -4.67 -6.77 4.67
CA ALA A 35 -3.99 -8.07 4.75
C ALA A 35 -3.67 -8.45 6.21
N ALA A 36 -3.16 -7.53 7.01
CA ALA A 36 -2.88 -7.74 8.44
C ALA A 36 -4.16 -8.11 9.21
N LYS A 37 -5.26 -7.37 9.01
CA LYS A 37 -6.56 -7.70 9.65
C LYS A 37 -7.09 -9.07 9.23
N LYS A 38 -6.89 -9.48 7.97
CA LYS A 38 -7.26 -10.83 7.51
C LYS A 38 -6.39 -11.90 8.16
N ALA A 39 -5.08 -11.67 8.26
CA ALA A 39 -4.14 -12.58 8.91
C ALA A 39 -4.46 -12.74 10.41
N GLU A 40 -4.75 -11.65 11.14
CA GLU A 40 -5.15 -11.73 12.54
C GLU A 40 -6.49 -12.46 12.74
N LYS A 41 -7.48 -12.23 11.87
CA LYS A 41 -8.74 -12.98 11.91
C LYS A 41 -8.52 -14.46 11.64
N ALA A 42 -7.63 -14.81 10.71
CA ALA A 42 -7.28 -16.19 10.43
C ALA A 42 -6.55 -16.83 11.62
N ALA A 43 -5.59 -16.14 12.22
CA ALA A 43 -4.88 -16.60 13.41
C ALA A 43 -5.81 -16.80 14.61
N LYS A 44 -6.72 -15.85 14.89
CA LYS A 44 -7.75 -16.03 15.93
C LYS A 44 -8.69 -17.20 15.65
N LYS A 45 -9.10 -17.42 14.40
CA LYS A 45 -9.91 -18.59 14.02
C LYS A 45 -9.15 -19.90 14.18
N ALA A 46 -7.86 -19.93 13.85
CA ALA A 46 -7.00 -21.10 14.04
C ALA A 46 -6.82 -21.41 15.53
N LEU A 47 -6.54 -20.41 16.36
CA LEU A 47 -6.44 -20.55 17.82
C LEU A 47 -7.76 -21.03 18.44
N LYS A 48 -8.91 -20.50 18.00
CA LYS A 48 -10.24 -20.96 18.45
C LYS A 48 -10.65 -22.36 17.99
N LYS A 49 -9.99 -22.89 16.96
CA LYS A 49 -10.19 -24.27 16.48
C LYS A 49 -9.22 -25.26 17.11
N ALA A 50 -8.10 -24.76 17.63
CA ALA A 50 -7.07 -25.55 18.29
C ALA A 50 -7.26 -25.64 19.81
N ALA A 51 -8.10 -24.78 20.39
CA ALA A 51 -8.63 -24.88 21.75
C ALA A 51 -10.03 -25.51 21.71
#